data_AF-E9GG61-F1
#
_entry.id   AF-E9GG61-F1
#
_cell.length_a   1.000
_cell.length_b   1.000
_cell.length_c   1.000
_cell.angle_alpha   90.00
_cell.angle_beta   90.00
_cell.angle_gamma   90.00
#
_symmetry.space_group_name_H-M   'P 1'
#
loop_
_entity.id
_entity.type
_entity.pdbx_description
1 polymer ?
#
loop_
_entity_poly.entity_id
_entity_poly.type
_entity_poly.pdbx_seq_one_letter_code
_entity_poly.pdbx_strand_id
1 'polypeptide(L)'
;MKTNIRQRIMLTGSHASSHAMLHMAAFRFNTTTSDVNDYVRTIWETRAWSVEICYVMDGHIQAAAWSPCGTKGIFADSVHLILDCVGKSSSTKASTVVADFTETQSLTEETERFGGLVQDLVWDSRGERLVVIFRTSDYVALFRTRYSPTLSLFPCGVMKGELDEVATTIQFKPDFENGSLLTVGWSSGRIQHVPFYFLPQQLET
;
A
#
# COMPACT_ATOMS: atom_id res chain seq x y z
N MET A 1 -14.94 31.40 14.31
CA MET A 1 -13.75 31.40 13.41
C MET A 1 -13.77 30.08 12.64
N LYS A 2 -13.98 30.13 11.31
CA LYS A 2 -13.90 28.94 10.44
C LYS A 2 -12.47 28.83 9.93
N THR A 3 -11.70 27.89 10.46
CA THR A 3 -10.32 27.65 10.03
C THR A 3 -10.35 26.94 8.68
N ASN A 4 -9.96 27.65 7.63
CA ASN A 4 -9.80 27.10 6.28
C ASN A 4 -8.52 26.27 6.24
N ILE A 5 -8.65 24.95 6.37
CA ILE A 5 -7.52 24.04 6.17
C ILE A 5 -7.46 23.72 4.66
N ARG A 6 -6.47 24.29 3.96
CA ARG A 6 -6.12 23.88 2.60
C ARG A 6 -5.29 22.60 2.68
N GLN A 7 -5.87 21.45 2.35
CA GLN A 7 -5.12 20.20 2.16
C GLN A 7 -4.79 20.00 0.68
N ARG A 8 -3.53 19.67 0.41
CA ARG A 8 -2.97 19.48 -0.93
C ARG A 8 -3.27 18.04 -1.37
N ILE A 9 -4.07 17.91 -2.43
CA ILE A 9 -4.41 16.62 -3.04
C ILE A 9 -3.24 16.21 -3.95
N MET A 10 -2.61 15.07 -3.71
CA MET A 10 -1.76 14.42 -4.71
C MET A 10 -2.60 13.37 -5.45
N LEU A 11 -2.91 13.68 -6.72
CA LEU A 11 -3.51 12.74 -7.65
C LEU A 11 -2.38 11.98 -8.33
N THR A 12 -2.15 10.72 -7.98
CA THR A 12 -1.32 9.83 -8.82
C THR A 12 -2.23 9.20 -9.86
N GLY A 13 -2.26 9.80 -11.05
CA GLY A 13 -2.94 9.25 -12.22
C GLY A 13 -1.94 8.55 -13.14
N SER A 14 -2.23 7.32 -13.57
CA SER A 14 -1.61 6.72 -14.74
C SER A 14 -2.64 6.63 -15.88
N HIS A 15 -2.37 7.33 -16.98
CA HIS A 15 -2.94 7.06 -18.31
C HIS A 15 -2.42 5.68 -18.79
N ALA A 16 -3.06 4.82 -19.59
CA ALA A 16 -4.23 4.91 -20.47
C ALA A 16 -4.83 3.51 -20.75
N SER A 17 -6.14 3.41 -21.02
CA SER A 17 -6.72 2.85 -22.25
C SER A 17 -8.24 2.76 -22.14
N SER A 18 -8.89 3.02 -23.27
CA SER A 18 -10.34 3.13 -23.43
C SER A 18 -11.04 1.80 -23.21
N HIS A 19 -11.66 1.61 -22.04
CA HIS A 19 -12.99 1.01 -21.83
C HIS A 19 -13.23 0.92 -20.32
N ALA A 20 -14.16 1.73 -19.81
CA ALA A 20 -14.71 1.68 -18.45
C ALA A 20 -13.70 1.67 -17.27
N MET A 21 -12.82 2.67 -17.21
CA MET A 21 -11.98 2.90 -16.03
C MET A 21 -12.83 3.43 -14.87
N LEU A 22 -13.13 2.59 -13.88
CA LEU A 22 -13.60 3.02 -12.56
C LEU A 22 -12.42 3.69 -11.86
N HIS A 23 -12.26 5.00 -12.04
CA HIS A 23 -11.32 5.82 -11.26
C HIS A 23 -11.86 5.95 -9.82
N MET A 24 -11.77 4.89 -9.03
CA MET A 24 -11.84 5.01 -7.56
C MET A 24 -10.43 5.32 -7.09
N ALA A 25 -10.12 6.60 -6.87
CA ALA A 25 -8.89 6.94 -6.18
C ALA A 25 -9.00 6.44 -4.74
N ALA A 26 -7.99 5.72 -4.25
CA ALA A 26 -7.77 5.62 -2.81
C ALA A 26 -7.38 7.02 -2.35
N PHE A 27 -8.37 7.84 -2.03
CA PHE A 27 -8.10 9.14 -1.46
C PHE A 27 -7.62 8.94 -0.03
N ARG A 28 -6.51 9.59 0.32
CA ARG A 28 -6.21 9.92 1.72
C ARG A 28 -7.22 10.98 2.18
N PHE A 29 -8.45 10.58 2.48
CA PHE A 29 -9.39 11.42 3.20
C PHE A 29 -9.31 11.08 4.69
N ASN A 30 -8.71 11.97 5.47
CA ASN A 30 -8.93 12.01 6.92
C ASN A 30 -10.18 12.86 7.17
N THR A 31 -11.37 12.31 6.92
CA THR A 31 -12.61 12.94 7.40
C THR A 31 -12.99 12.30 8.72
N THR A 32 -12.52 12.88 9.82
CA THR A 32 -12.99 12.55 11.17
C THR A 32 -14.38 13.16 11.36
N THR A 33 -15.42 12.36 11.30
CA THR A 33 -16.72 12.72 11.90
C THR A 33 -16.75 12.10 13.29
N SER A 34 -16.49 12.91 14.31
CA SER A 34 -16.55 12.47 15.70
C SER A 34 -18.01 12.35 16.13
N ASP A 35 -18.56 11.15 16.07
CA ASP A 35 -19.66 10.76 16.94
C ASP A 35 -19.18 9.57 17.78
N VAL A 36 -18.86 9.89 19.05
CA VAL A 36 -18.65 8.97 20.18
C VAL A 36 -17.71 7.78 19.94
N ASN A 37 -16.42 7.96 20.30
CA ASN A 37 -15.38 6.93 20.51
C ASN A 37 -15.04 5.92 19.40
N ASP A 38 -15.80 5.85 18.30
CA ASP A 38 -15.50 4.97 17.16
C ASP A 38 -14.99 5.79 15.97
N TYR A 39 -13.74 5.57 15.57
CA TYR A 39 -13.19 6.19 14.35
C TYR A 39 -13.72 5.44 13.13
N VAL A 40 -14.78 5.98 12.53
CA VAL A 40 -15.37 5.46 11.30
C VAL A 40 -14.61 5.98 10.09
N ARG A 41 -14.23 5.09 9.17
CA ARG A 41 -13.59 5.45 7.89
C ARG A 41 -14.41 5.00 6.69
N THR A 42 -14.40 5.82 5.65
CA THR A 42 -15.32 5.76 4.51
C THR A 42 -14.59 5.50 3.20
N ILE A 43 -15.16 4.61 2.38
CA ILE A 43 -14.78 4.44 0.98
C ILE A 43 -15.77 5.27 0.15
N TRP A 44 -15.25 6.05 -0.79
CA TRP A 44 -16.05 6.91 -1.64
C TRP A 44 -16.13 6.34 -3.05
N GLU A 45 -17.35 6.13 -3.53
CA GLU A 45 -17.58 5.91 -4.95
C GLU A 45 -17.55 7.28 -5.66
N THR A 46 -16.58 7.48 -6.54
CA THR A 46 -16.34 8.78 -7.19
C THR A 46 -17.34 9.17 -8.26
N ARG A 47 -18.21 8.24 -8.70
CA ARG A 47 -19.22 8.50 -9.73
C ARG A 47 -20.45 9.21 -9.16
N ALA A 48 -20.99 8.66 -8.08
CA ALA A 48 -22.15 9.22 -7.38
C ALA A 48 -21.75 10.04 -6.15
N TRP A 49 -20.46 10.09 -5.81
CA TRP A 49 -19.96 10.58 -4.51
C TRP A 49 -20.68 9.91 -3.34
N SER A 50 -21.07 8.64 -3.53
CA SER A 50 -21.74 7.85 -2.51
C SER A 50 -20.69 7.35 -1.50
N VAL A 51 -21.08 7.35 -0.22
CA VAL A 51 -20.26 6.86 0.88
C VAL A 51 -20.65 5.44 1.18
N GLU A 52 -19.65 4.56 1.22
CA GLU A 52 -19.76 3.31 1.94
C GLU A 52 -18.96 3.43 3.24
N ILE A 53 -19.65 3.32 4.38
CA ILE A 53 -19.00 3.22 5.69
C ILE A 53 -18.49 1.79 5.82
N CYS A 54 -17.17 1.64 5.91
CA CYS A 54 -16.58 0.32 5.79
C CYS A 54 -15.97 -0.19 7.10
N TYR A 55 -15.39 0.66 7.98
CA TYR A 55 -14.66 0.16 9.16
C TYR A 55 -14.69 1.10 10.37
N VAL A 56 -14.69 0.49 11.56
CA VAL A 56 -14.24 1.10 12.82
C VAL A 56 -12.83 0.60 13.06
N MET A 57 -11.88 1.52 13.23
CA MET A 57 -10.47 1.17 13.44
C MET A 57 -9.90 1.96 14.62
N ASP A 58 -8.91 1.40 15.30
CA ASP A 58 -8.10 2.20 16.20
C ASP A 58 -7.15 3.10 15.38
N GLY A 59 -7.23 4.42 15.58
CA GLY A 59 -6.31 5.41 15.01
C GLY A 59 -6.60 5.93 13.59
N HIS A 60 -5.53 6.03 12.78
CA HIS A 60 -5.36 6.48 11.36
C HIS A 60 -5.30 5.53 10.17
N ILE A 61 -5.78 5.79 8.94
CA ILE A 61 -5.21 5.06 7.77
C ILE A 61 -3.85 5.66 7.53
N GLN A 62 -2.82 4.84 7.66
CA GLN A 62 -1.45 5.27 7.44
C GLN A 62 -1.06 5.14 5.97
N ALA A 63 -1.39 4.01 5.35
CA ALA A 63 -1.09 3.72 3.96
C ALA A 63 -2.20 2.87 3.34
N ALA A 64 -2.47 3.05 2.05
CA ALA A 64 -3.46 2.26 1.33
C ALA A 64 -3.16 2.24 -0.17
N ALA A 65 -3.50 1.14 -0.83
CA ALA A 65 -3.42 1.01 -2.28
C ALA A 65 -4.54 0.09 -2.80
N TRP A 66 -4.94 0.31 -4.05
CA TRP A 66 -5.79 -0.61 -4.77
C TRP A 66 -4.95 -1.60 -5.56
N SER A 67 -5.45 -2.83 -5.71
CA SER A 67 -4.96 -3.74 -6.72
C SER A 67 -5.13 -3.11 -8.10
N PRO A 68 -4.27 -3.44 -9.09
CA PRO A 68 -4.37 -2.82 -10.42
C PRO A 68 -5.71 -3.05 -11.13
N CYS A 69 -6.41 -4.14 -10.81
CA CYS A 69 -7.76 -4.41 -11.32
C CYS A 69 -8.88 -3.66 -10.58
N GLY A 70 -8.57 -2.92 -9.50
CA GLY A 70 -9.53 -2.13 -8.72
C GLY A 70 -10.54 -2.95 -7.93
N THR A 71 -10.31 -4.25 -7.74
CA THR A 71 -11.26 -5.15 -7.04
C THR A 71 -10.90 -5.41 -5.59
N LYS A 72 -9.64 -5.17 -5.20
CA LYS A 72 -9.12 -5.37 -3.84
C LYS A 72 -8.43 -4.10 -3.38
N GLY A 73 -8.80 -3.59 -2.22
CA GLY A 73 -8.08 -2.53 -1.53
C GLY A 73 -7.24 -3.15 -0.41
N ILE A 74 -6.03 -2.66 -0.22
CA ILE A 74 -5.21 -2.98 0.95
C ILE A 74 -4.93 -1.70 1.72
N PHE A 75 -4.85 -1.81 3.04
CA PHE A 75 -4.50 -0.69 3.87
C PHE A 75 -3.82 -1.15 5.16
N ALA A 76 -3.02 -0.25 5.73
CA ALA A 76 -2.46 -0.37 7.07
C ALA A 76 -2.88 0.86 7.87
N ASP A 77 -3.18 0.67 9.14
CA ASP A 77 -3.48 1.76 10.04
C ASP A 77 -2.24 2.23 10.82
N SER A 78 -2.42 3.23 11.69
CA SER A 78 -1.32 3.83 12.45
C SER A 78 -0.99 3.11 13.77
N VAL A 79 -1.67 2.01 14.08
CA VAL A 79 -1.66 1.36 15.40
C VAL A 79 -1.23 -0.10 15.30
N HIS A 80 -1.76 -0.84 14.34
CA HIS A 80 -1.54 -2.27 14.19
C HIS A 80 -0.40 -2.57 13.22
N LEU A 81 0.29 -3.68 13.47
CA LEU A 81 1.41 -4.17 12.66
C LEU A 81 0.94 -5.13 11.56
N ILE A 82 -0.27 -4.93 11.02
CA ILE A 82 -0.88 -5.83 10.04
C ILE A 82 -1.24 -5.08 8.77
N LEU A 83 -1.41 -5.83 7.68
CA LEU A 83 -2.00 -5.34 6.45
C LEU A 83 -3.36 -5.98 6.25
N ASP A 84 -4.39 -5.15 6.12
CA ASP A 84 -5.76 -5.56 5.87
C ASP A 84 -6.09 -5.47 4.38
N CYS A 85 -6.99 -6.36 3.94
CA CYS A 85 -7.52 -6.40 2.59
C CYS A 85 -9.05 -6.33 2.61
N VAL A 86 -9.60 -5.60 1.65
CA VAL A 86 -11.04 -5.41 1.45
C VAL A 86 -11.40 -5.66 0.00
N GLY A 87 -12.56 -6.28 -0.24
CA GLY A 87 -13.05 -6.56 -1.59
C GLY A 87 -14.15 -5.59 -2.00
N LYS A 88 -14.18 -5.19 -3.27
CA LYS A 88 -15.25 -4.35 -3.82
C LYS A 88 -16.65 -5.00 -3.77
N SER A 89 -16.72 -6.33 -3.75
CA SER A 89 -17.96 -7.11 -3.86
C SER A 89 -18.29 -7.92 -2.61
N SER A 90 -17.59 -7.72 -1.48
CA SER A 90 -17.85 -8.52 -0.29
C SER A 90 -19.15 -8.05 0.37
N SER A 91 -20.20 -8.86 0.26
CA SER A 91 -21.45 -8.67 1.01
C SER A 91 -21.23 -8.62 2.52
N THR A 92 -20.13 -9.22 2.99
CA THR A 92 -19.60 -9.08 4.33
C THR A 92 -18.61 -7.92 4.38
N LYS A 93 -18.92 -6.91 5.19
CA LYS A 93 -18.10 -5.69 5.39
C LYS A 93 -16.79 -5.92 6.16
N ALA A 94 -16.35 -7.16 6.33
CA ALA A 94 -15.17 -7.49 7.14
C ALA A 94 -13.89 -7.41 6.30
N SER A 95 -12.86 -6.76 6.81
CA SER A 95 -11.51 -6.87 6.27
C SER A 95 -10.93 -8.26 6.55
N THR A 96 -9.94 -8.67 5.76
CA THR A 96 -9.15 -9.88 6.02
C THR A 96 -7.70 -9.49 6.15
N VAL A 97 -7.03 -9.97 7.21
CA VAL A 97 -5.60 -9.79 7.39
C VAL A 97 -4.84 -10.57 6.31
N VAL A 98 -3.96 -9.90 5.58
CA VAL A 98 -3.17 -10.48 4.47
C VAL A 98 -1.66 -10.48 4.71
N ALA A 99 -1.19 -9.73 5.71
CA ALA A 99 0.18 -9.82 6.22
C ALA A 99 0.25 -9.39 7.69
N ASP A 100 1.24 -9.94 8.39
CA ASP A 100 1.64 -9.56 9.75
C ASP A 100 3.10 -9.13 9.71
N PHE A 101 3.35 -7.94 10.26
CA PHE A 101 4.65 -7.28 10.34
C PHE A 101 5.10 -7.11 11.79
N THR A 102 4.65 -7.99 12.70
CA THR A 102 5.16 -8.06 14.07
C THR A 102 6.69 -8.06 14.05
N GLU A 103 7.29 -7.17 14.83
CA GLU A 103 8.74 -6.97 14.83
C GLU A 103 9.44 -8.27 15.24
N THR A 104 10.37 -8.71 14.38
CA THR A 104 11.22 -9.87 14.64
C THR A 104 12.68 -9.40 14.73
N GLN A 105 13.38 -9.89 15.76
CA GLN A 105 14.81 -9.65 15.90
C GLN A 105 15.57 -10.74 15.16
N SER A 106 16.58 -10.35 14.40
CA SER A 106 17.48 -11.30 13.74
C SER A 106 18.26 -12.09 14.80
N LEU A 107 18.33 -13.42 14.63
CA LEU A 107 19.09 -14.29 15.53
C LEU A 107 20.61 -14.13 15.36
N THR A 108 21.06 -13.55 14.25
CA THR A 108 22.48 -13.41 13.89
C THR A 108 23.04 -12.03 14.20
N GLU A 109 22.20 -11.00 14.25
CA GLU A 109 22.59 -9.62 14.53
C GLU A 109 21.57 -8.98 15.48
N GLU A 110 21.94 -8.83 16.76
CA GLU A 110 21.04 -8.39 17.85
C GLU A 110 20.38 -7.01 17.60
N THR A 111 20.86 -6.24 16.63
CA THR A 111 20.36 -4.89 16.32
C THR A 111 19.43 -4.83 15.12
N GLU A 112 19.31 -5.89 14.33
CA GLU A 112 18.46 -5.89 13.13
C GLU A 112 17.01 -6.24 13.47
N ARG A 113 16.11 -5.29 13.23
CA ARG A 113 14.66 -5.45 13.44
C ARG A 113 13.95 -5.46 12.09
N PHE A 114 13.23 -6.54 11.83
CA PHE A 114 12.38 -6.66 10.64
C PHE A 114 10.91 -6.53 11.01
N GLY A 115 10.16 -5.73 10.25
CA GLY A 115 8.75 -5.44 10.49
C GLY A 115 8.55 -4.10 11.19
N GLY A 116 7.35 -3.89 11.72
CA GLY A 116 6.96 -2.64 12.37
C GLY A 116 5.75 -1.96 11.76
N LEU A 117 5.48 -0.75 12.24
CA LEU A 117 4.35 0.04 11.74
C LEU A 117 4.61 0.42 10.28
N VAL A 118 3.66 0.09 9.41
CA VAL A 118 3.74 0.47 8.00
C VAL A 118 3.80 1.99 7.88
N GLN A 119 4.75 2.51 7.12
CA GLN A 119 4.84 3.92 6.79
C GLN A 119 4.13 4.22 5.46
N ASP A 120 4.42 3.41 4.45
CA ASP A 120 3.87 3.53 3.10
C ASP A 120 3.91 2.17 2.39
N LEU A 121 3.09 2.03 1.34
CA LEU A 121 3.06 0.84 0.50
C LEU A 121 2.73 1.20 -0.95
N VAL A 122 3.39 0.55 -1.91
CA VAL A 122 3.08 0.72 -3.33
C VAL A 122 3.00 -0.61 -4.06
N TRP A 123 1.99 -0.71 -4.92
CA TRP A 123 1.79 -1.84 -5.82
C TRP A 123 2.28 -1.44 -7.21
N ASP A 124 2.98 -2.33 -7.89
CA ASP A 124 3.33 -2.10 -9.30
C ASP A 124 2.08 -2.15 -10.20
N SER A 125 2.16 -1.54 -11.37
CA SER A 125 1.03 -1.43 -12.31
C SER A 125 0.53 -2.78 -12.84
N ARG A 126 1.37 -3.83 -12.84
CA ARG A 126 1.00 -5.18 -13.29
C ARG A 126 0.43 -6.03 -12.14
N GLY A 127 0.68 -5.61 -10.90
CA GLY A 127 0.18 -6.26 -9.71
C GLY A 127 0.94 -7.55 -9.39
N GLU A 128 2.22 -7.60 -9.75
CA GLU A 128 3.12 -8.72 -9.48
C GLU A 128 4.00 -8.46 -8.25
N ARG A 129 4.18 -7.20 -7.84
CA ARG A 129 5.03 -6.76 -6.73
C ARG A 129 4.33 -5.72 -5.86
N LEU A 130 4.33 -5.99 -4.57
CA LEU A 130 3.97 -5.03 -3.53
C LEU A 130 5.21 -4.73 -2.69
N VAL A 131 5.42 -3.45 -2.43
CA VAL A 131 6.55 -2.93 -1.64
C VAL A 131 5.99 -2.23 -0.41
N VAL A 132 6.57 -2.51 0.75
CA VAL A 132 6.17 -1.92 2.03
C VAL A 132 7.41 -1.34 2.71
N ILE A 133 7.29 -0.11 3.22
CA ILE A 133 8.30 0.50 4.09
C ILE A 133 7.71 0.74 5.47
N PHE A 134 8.55 0.73 6.49
CA PHE A 134 8.15 0.80 7.89
C PHE A 134 8.62 2.09 8.56
N ARG A 135 7.99 2.47 9.67
CA ARG A 135 8.41 3.58 10.54
C ARG A 135 9.51 3.19 11.52
N THR A 136 9.52 1.91 11.92
CA THR A 136 10.40 1.40 12.99
C THR A 136 11.47 0.44 12.48
N SER A 137 11.55 0.24 11.16
CA SER A 137 12.56 -0.58 10.50
C SER A 137 13.12 0.14 9.27
N ASP A 138 14.42 -0.02 9.10
CA ASP A 138 15.26 0.40 7.98
C ASP A 138 15.14 -0.52 6.75
N TYR A 139 14.40 -1.62 6.87
CA TYR A 139 14.11 -2.54 5.78
C TYR A 139 12.94 -2.11 4.90
N VAL A 140 13.05 -2.45 3.62
CA VAL A 140 11.98 -2.41 2.64
C VAL A 140 11.54 -3.85 2.34
N ALA A 141 10.30 -4.19 2.66
CA ALA A 141 9.78 -5.53 2.42
C ALA A 141 9.21 -5.67 0.99
N LEU A 142 9.54 -6.78 0.33
CA LEU A 142 9.10 -7.11 -1.02
C LEU A 142 8.21 -8.34 -1.01
N PHE A 143 7.05 -8.21 -1.65
CA PHE A 143 6.08 -9.29 -1.81
C PHE A 143 5.80 -9.53 -3.29
N ARG A 144 5.75 -10.80 -3.68
CA ARG A 144 5.02 -11.21 -4.89
C ARG A 144 3.55 -11.29 -4.55
N THR A 145 2.70 -10.79 -5.43
CA THR A 145 1.25 -10.74 -5.19
C THR A 145 0.47 -11.65 -6.13
N ARG A 146 -0.58 -12.27 -5.60
CA ARG A 146 -1.67 -12.89 -6.38
C ARG A 146 -2.97 -12.30 -5.86
N TYR A 147 -3.70 -11.55 -6.69
CA TYR A 147 -4.90 -10.82 -6.25
C TYR A 147 -6.22 -11.40 -6.81
N SER A 148 -6.16 -12.54 -7.49
CA SER A 148 -7.31 -13.26 -8.03
C SER A 148 -7.18 -14.79 -7.83
N PRO A 149 -8.23 -15.48 -7.34
CA PRO A 149 -9.53 -14.94 -6.92
C PRO A 149 -9.50 -14.23 -5.55
N THR A 150 -8.58 -14.62 -4.66
CA THR A 150 -8.30 -14.01 -3.36
C THR A 150 -6.96 -13.28 -3.38
N LEU A 151 -6.74 -12.37 -2.42
CA LEU A 151 -5.43 -11.75 -2.25
C LEU A 151 -4.51 -12.68 -1.45
N SER A 152 -3.31 -12.89 -1.95
CA SER A 152 -2.22 -13.59 -1.28
C SER A 152 -0.91 -12.85 -1.52
N LEU A 153 -0.15 -12.65 -0.44
CA LEU A 153 1.16 -12.01 -0.44
C LEU A 153 2.21 -13.08 -0.14
N PHE A 154 3.23 -13.16 -0.99
CA PHE A 154 4.34 -14.09 -0.84
C PHE A 154 5.61 -13.28 -0.60
N PRO A 155 6.22 -13.32 0.61
CA PRO A 155 7.51 -12.68 0.85
C PRO A 155 8.51 -13.17 -0.19
N CYS A 156 9.19 -12.24 -0.87
CA CYS A 156 10.16 -12.60 -1.92
C CYS A 156 11.50 -11.90 -1.76
N GLY A 157 11.63 -10.97 -0.82
CA GLY A 157 12.91 -10.36 -0.47
C GLY A 157 12.76 -9.19 0.47
N VAL A 158 13.91 -8.66 0.85
CA VAL A 158 14.06 -7.42 1.63
C VAL A 158 15.15 -6.59 0.97
N MET A 159 15.04 -5.26 1.06
CA MET A 159 16.11 -4.34 0.68
C MET A 159 16.47 -3.47 1.88
N LYS A 160 17.74 -3.08 1.96
CA LYS A 160 18.26 -2.14 2.94
C LYS A 160 19.03 -1.05 2.19
N GLY A 161 19.03 0.16 2.73
CA GLY A 161 19.83 1.25 2.20
C GLY A 161 21.32 1.07 2.53
N GLU A 162 22.10 2.12 2.30
CA GLU A 162 23.44 2.24 2.85
C GLU A 162 23.40 2.37 4.39
N LEU A 163 24.56 2.46 5.03
CA LEU A 163 24.65 2.51 6.50
C LEU A 163 23.76 3.64 7.06
N ASP A 164 22.89 3.29 8.00
CA ASP A 164 21.91 4.17 8.67
C ASP A 164 20.87 4.83 7.75
N GLU A 165 20.72 4.37 6.50
CA GLU A 165 19.66 4.84 5.62
C GLU A 165 18.32 4.15 5.88
N VAL A 166 17.26 4.95 5.94
CA VAL A 166 15.88 4.48 6.02
C VAL A 166 15.12 4.94 4.79
N ALA A 167 14.29 4.08 4.23
CA ALA A 167 13.42 4.45 3.11
C ALA A 167 12.33 5.43 3.58
N THR A 168 12.26 6.60 2.93
CA THR A 168 11.30 7.66 3.27
C THR A 168 10.14 7.74 2.27
N THR A 169 10.37 7.33 1.03
CA THR A 169 9.34 7.28 -0.02
C THR A 169 9.64 6.16 -1.01
N ILE A 170 8.57 5.60 -1.58
CA ILE A 170 8.62 4.52 -2.56
C ILE A 170 7.62 4.81 -3.66
N GLN A 171 7.98 4.54 -4.92
CA GLN A 171 7.07 4.66 -6.05
C GLN A 171 7.52 3.79 -7.21
N PHE A 172 6.62 2.98 -7.77
CA PHE A 172 6.87 2.34 -9.06
C PHE A 172 6.74 3.34 -10.20
N LYS A 173 7.72 3.34 -11.11
CA LYS A 173 7.59 4.02 -12.39
C LYS A 173 6.48 3.33 -13.20
N PRO A 174 5.49 4.09 -13.71
CA PRO A 174 4.53 3.57 -14.67
C PRO A 174 5.22 3.11 -15.96
N ASP A 175 4.65 2.08 -16.59
CA ASP A 175 5.00 1.61 -17.93
C ASP A 175 6.49 1.29 -18.10
N PHE A 176 7.09 0.60 -17.13
CA PHE A 176 8.44 0.05 -17.29
C PHE A 176 8.40 -1.23 -18.12
N GLU A 177 9.13 -1.24 -19.23
CA GLU A 177 9.21 -2.41 -20.10
C GLU A 177 9.89 -3.59 -19.38
N ASN A 178 9.43 -4.81 -19.64
CA ASN A 178 9.99 -6.06 -19.10
C ASN A 178 9.87 -6.29 -17.58
N GLY A 179 9.05 -5.51 -16.87
CA GLY A 179 8.74 -5.79 -15.47
C GLY A 179 8.23 -4.58 -14.71
N SER A 180 8.88 -4.24 -13.60
CA SER A 180 8.62 -3.01 -12.84
C SER A 180 9.92 -2.34 -12.38
N LEU A 181 9.91 -1.02 -12.25
CA LEU A 181 11.05 -0.24 -11.76
C LEU A 181 10.63 0.55 -10.52
N LEU A 182 11.12 0.13 -9.36
CA LEU A 182 10.89 0.83 -8.11
C LEU A 182 11.85 1.99 -7.98
N THR A 183 11.34 3.13 -7.53
CA THR A 183 12.15 4.24 -7.04
C THR A 183 12.03 4.27 -5.52
N VAL A 184 13.16 4.32 -4.83
CA VAL A 184 13.26 4.48 -3.38
C VAL A 184 13.98 5.79 -3.09
N GLY A 185 13.36 6.64 -2.26
CA GLY A 185 14.02 7.82 -1.68
C GLY A 185 14.49 7.52 -0.27
N TRP A 186 15.78 7.67 -0.02
CA TRP A 186 16.42 7.38 1.26
C TRP A 186 16.52 8.64 2.13
N SER A 187 16.62 8.45 3.45
CA SER A 187 16.76 9.54 4.43
C SER A 187 17.99 10.43 4.21
N SER A 188 19.03 9.91 3.56
CA SER A 188 20.24 10.63 3.13
C SER A 188 20.00 11.64 1.99
N GLY A 189 18.83 11.58 1.34
CA GLY A 189 18.53 12.29 0.09
C GLY A 189 18.91 11.52 -1.17
N ARG A 190 19.52 10.33 -1.04
CA ARG A 190 19.82 9.46 -2.17
C ARG A 190 18.53 8.93 -2.81
N ILE A 191 18.50 8.89 -4.14
CA ILE A 191 17.43 8.23 -4.91
C ILE A 191 18.03 6.99 -5.56
N GLN A 192 17.38 5.84 -5.34
CA GLN A 192 17.78 4.57 -5.95
C GLN A 192 16.66 4.02 -6.82
N HIS A 193 17.03 3.52 -7.99
CA HIS A 193 16.12 2.79 -8.86
C HIS A 193 16.45 1.30 -8.81
N VAL A 194 15.46 0.47 -8.52
CA VAL A 194 15.60 -0.98 -8.38
C VAL A 194 14.72 -1.66 -9.43
N PRO A 195 15.31 -2.25 -10.49
CA PRO A 195 14.55 -2.96 -11.50
C PRO A 195 14.16 -4.36 -11.02
N PHE A 196 12.91 -4.74 -11.25
CA PHE A 196 12.41 -6.11 -11.14
C PHE A 196 12.04 -6.60 -12.53
N TYR A 197 12.86 -7.49 -13.08
CA TYR A 197 12.56 -8.13 -14.36
C TYR A 197 11.65 -9.33 -14.13
N PHE A 198 10.58 -9.43 -14.91
CA PHE A 198 9.67 -10.56 -14.86
C PHE A 198 9.91 -11.45 -16.07
N LEU A 199 9.99 -12.75 -15.83
CA LEU A 199 9.99 -13.71 -16.91
C LEU A 199 8.64 -13.62 -17.64
N PRO A 200 8.62 -13.76 -18.98
CA PRO A 200 7.38 -13.93 -19.70
C PRO A 200 6.60 -15.09 -19.09
N GLN A 201 5.31 -14.89 -18.82
CA GLN A 201 4.43 -16.00 -18.49
C GLN A 201 4.43 -16.94 -19.70
N GLN A 202 5.04 -18.12 -19.59
CA GLN A 202 4.85 -19.15 -20.60
C GLN A 202 3.36 -19.50 -20.55
N LEU A 203 2.64 -19.26 -21.65
CA LEU A 203 1.33 -19.87 -21.83
C LEU A 203 1.58 -21.38 -21.83
N GLU A 204 1.27 -22.05 -20.73
CA GLU A 204 1.00 -23.48 -20.78
C GLU A 204 -0.29 -23.63 -21.59
N THR A 205 -0.13 -23.93 -22.88
CA THR A 205 -1.19 -24.34 -23.81
C THR A 205 -1.65 -25.76 -23.55
#